data_AF-A0A3B8JS43-F1
#
_entry.id   AF-A0A3B8JS43-F1
#
_cell.length_a   1.000
_cell.length_b   1.000
_cell.length_c   1.000
_cell.angle_alpha   90.00
_cell.angle_beta   90.00
_cell.angle_gamma   90.00
#
_symmetry.space_group_name_H-M   'P 1'
#
loop_
_entity.id
_entity.type
_entity.pdbx_description
1 polymer ?
#
loop_
_entity_poly.entity_id
_entity_poly.type
_entity_poly.pdbx_seq_one_letter_code
_entity_poly.pdbx_strand_id
1 'polypeptide(L)' 'MTKPVILCVDDEKLILESLKRQLRGAFRDAYSYEVAQNADEALELINELNESAMFVIIIVSDWLMP' A
#
# COMPACT_ATOMS: atom_id res chain seq x y z
N MET A 1 8.92 2.13 -17.10
CA MET A 1 7.85 1.15 -16.81
C MET A 1 7.32 1.50 -15.43
N THR A 2 6.03 1.82 -15.31
CA THR A 2 5.38 2.04 -14.02
C THR A 2 5.35 0.71 -13.26
N LYS A 3 5.82 0.70 -12.01
CA LYS A 3 5.83 -0.52 -11.18
C LYS A 3 4.43 -0.74 -10.62
N PRO A 4 3.93 -1.99 -10.62
CA PRO A 4 2.69 -2.31 -9.92
C PRO A 4 2.81 -2.02 -8.42
N VAL A 5 1.70 -1.62 -7.79
CA VAL A 5 1.68 -1.13 -6.41
C VAL A 5 1.03 -2.16 -5.48
N ILE A 6 1.66 -2.37 -4.32
CA ILE A 6 1.06 -3.07 -3.18
C ILE A 6 0.71 -2.01 -2.13
N LEU A 7 -0.56 -1.97 -1.72
CA LEU A 7 -1.07 -1.03 -0.72
C LEU A 7 -1.31 -1.78 0.60
N CYS A 8 -0.76 -1.28 1.70
CA CYS A 8 -1.06 -1.76 3.05
C CYS A 8 -1.96 -0.75 3.79
N VAL A 9 -3.03 -1.19 4.43
CA VAL A 9 -3.99 -0.34 5.13
C VAL A 9 -4.15 -0.84 6.57
N ASP A 10 -3.78 -0.02 7.54
CA ASP A 10 -3.77 -0.38 8.97
C ASP A 10 -3.64 0.91 9.80
N ASP A 11 -4.45 1.09 10.85
CA ASP A 11 -4.39 2.28 11.70
C ASP A 11 -3.14 2.33 12.59
N GLU A 12 -2.42 1.21 12.72
CA GLU A 12 -1.15 1.12 13.43
C GLU A 12 0.06 1.31 12.52
N LYS A 13 0.66 2.50 12.60
CA LYS A 13 1.85 2.88 11.83
C LYS A 13 3.03 1.90 11.95
N LEU A 14 3.22 1.30 13.12
CA LEU A 14 4.28 0.31 13.36
C LEU A 14 4.07 -0.97 12.54
N ILE A 15 2.82 -1.40 12.35
CA ILE A 15 2.46 -2.56 11.53
C ILE A 15 2.75 -2.25 10.06
N LEU A 16 2.31 -1.07 9.57
CA LEU A 16 2.59 -0.60 8.21
C LEU A 16 4.09 -0.57 7.90
N GLU A 17 4.92 -0.01 8.79
CA GLU A 17 6.37 0.04 8.61
C GLU A 17 7.01 -1.36 8.58
N SER A 18 6.52 -2.27 9.42
CA SER A 18 6.98 -3.65 9.47
C SER A 18 6.64 -4.40 8.17
N LEU A 19 5.39 -4.31 7.72
CA LEU A 19 4.92 -4.92 6.47
C LEU A 19 5.70 -4.38 5.28
N LYS A 20 5.84 -3.05 5.17
CA LYS A 20 6.61 -2.42 4.09
C LYS A 20 8.06 -2.91 4.04
N ARG A 21 8.72 -3.05 5.20
CA ARG A 21 10.10 -3.59 5.27
C ARG A 21 10.16 -5.06 4.84
N GLN A 22 9.22 -5.89 5.28
CA GLN A 22 9.17 -7.31 4.92
C GLN A 22 8.92 -7.50 3.42
N LEU A 23 7.93 -6.79 2.87
CA LEU A 23 7.60 -6.82 1.45
C LEU A 23 8.76 -6.34 0.59
N ARG A 24 9.40 -5.22 0.95
CA ARG A 24 10.58 -4.71 0.26
C ARG A 24 11.77 -5.67 0.36
N GLY A 25 11.94 -6.36 1.49
CA GLY A 25 12.97 -7.39 1.65
C GLY A 25 12.76 -8.59 0.72
N ALA A 26 11.51 -9.05 0.59
CA ALA A 26 11.14 -10.22 -0.21
C ALA A 26 11.11 -9.93 -1.72
N PHE A 27 10.51 -8.82 -2.14
CA PHE A 27 10.23 -8.53 -3.54
C PHE A 27 11.07 -7.38 -4.12
N ARG A 28 11.88 -6.71 -3.29
CA ARG A 28 12.83 -5.66 -3.70
C ARG A 28 12.16 -4.60 -4.59
N ASP A 29 12.70 -4.42 -5.79
CA ASP A 29 12.30 -3.39 -6.74
C ASP A 29 11.23 -3.85 -7.74
N ALA A 30 10.65 -5.04 -7.56
CA ALA A 30 9.59 -5.55 -8.45
C ALA A 30 8.28 -4.75 -8.33
N TYR A 31 8.02 -4.20 -7.13
CA TYR A 31 6.79 -3.45 -6.81
C TYR A 31 7.10 -2.10 -6.15
N SER A 32 6.13 -1.21 -6.21
CA SER A 32 6.04 -0.05 -5.32
C SER A 32 5.20 -0.41 -4.09
N TYR A 33 5.53 0.18 -2.93
CA TYR A 33 4.87 -0.14 -1.65
C TYR A 33 4.32 1.13 -1.04
N GLU A 34 3.00 1.25 -1.06
CA GLU A 34 2.29 2.36 -0.42
C GLU A 34 1.55 1.91 0.83
N VAL A 35 1.25 2.87 1.69
CA VAL A 35 0.61 2.65 2.99
C VAL A 35 -0.48 3.68 3.23
N ALA A 36 -1.53 3.31 3.96
CA ALA A 36 -2.60 4.19 4.41
C ALA A 36 -3.04 3.79 5.82
N GLN A 37 -3.49 4.74 6.64
CA GLN A 37 -3.91 4.50 8.03
C GLN A 37 -5.43 4.36 8.20
N ASN A 38 -6.19 4.56 7.14
CA ASN A 38 -7.64 4.43 7.14
C ASN A 38 -8.16 4.25 5.71
N ALA A 39 -9.46 3.96 5.58
CA ALA A 39 -10.11 3.72 4.30
C ALA A 39 -10.13 4.96 3.38
N ASP A 40 -10.33 6.15 3.93
CA ASP A 40 -10.42 7.38 3.14
C ASP A 40 -9.06 7.71 2.50
N GLU A 41 -7.97 7.66 3.28
CA GLU A 41 -6.59 7.81 2.80
C GLU A 41 -6.25 6.75 1.75
N ALA A 42 -6.67 5.49 1.97
CA ALA A 42 -6.44 4.42 1.00
C ALA A 42 -7.16 4.67 -0.33
N LEU A 43 -8.41 5.14 -0.29
CA LEU A 43 -9.20 5.46 -1.48
C LEU A 43 -8.65 6.67 -2.23
N GLU A 44 -8.24 7.73 -1.51
CA GLU A 44 -7.60 8.90 -2.10
C GLU A 44 -6.32 8.50 -2.85
N LEU A 45 -5.46 7.72 -2.18
CA LEU A 45 -4.22 7.22 -2.78
C LEU A 45 -4.47 6.32 -4.00
N ILE A 46 -5.49 5.45 -3.97
CA ILE A 46 -5.86 4.64 -5.14
C ILE A 46 -6.24 5.52 -6.34
N ASN A 47 -6.98 6.61 -6.11
CA ASN A 47 -7.36 7.54 -7.17
C ASN A 47 -6.13 8.26 -7.75
N GLU A 48 -5.23 8.78 -6.90
CA GLU A 48 -3.99 9.45 -7.33
C GLU A 48 -3.08 8.51 -8.15
N LEU A 49 -2.95 7.26 -7.71
CA LEU A 49 -2.18 6.24 -8.41
C LEU A 49 -2.78 5.93 -9.79
N ASN A 50 -4.10 5.79 -9.86
CA ASN A 50 -4.81 5.52 -11.10
C ASN A 50 -4.67 6.67 -12.11
N GLU A 51 -4.76 7.93 -11.65
CA GLU A 51 -4.47 9.12 -12.47
C GLU A 51 -3.03 9.12 -13.02
N SER A 52 -2.09 8.54 -12.26
CA SER A 52 -0.69 8.39 -12.64
C SER A 52 -0.39 7.12 -13.46
N ALA A 53 -1.42 6.39 -13.92
CA ALA A 53 -1.29 5.09 -14.60
C ALA A 53 -0.43 4.06 -13.83
N MET A 54 -0.48 4.13 -12.50
CA MET A 54 0.09 3.16 -11.58
C MET A 54 -1.07 2.39 -10.94
N PHE A 55 -1.05 1.07 -11.07
CA PHE A 55 -2.18 0.25 -10.63
C PHE A 55 -1.84 -0.50 -9.35
N VAL A 56 -2.76 -0.41 -8.37
CA VAL A 56 -2.73 -1.25 -7.18
C VAL A 56 -3.18 -2.65 -7.58
N ILE A 57 -2.28 -3.62 -7.39
CA ILE A 57 -2.54 -5.03 -7.74
C ILE A 57 -2.96 -5.87 -6.53
N ILE A 58 -2.59 -5.40 -5.33
CA ILE A 58 -2.84 -6.08 -4.06
C ILE A 58 -3.09 -5.01 -2.99
N ILE A 59 -4.12 -5.25 -2.17
CA ILE A 59 -4.38 -4.50 -0.95
C ILE A 59 -4.31 -5.47 0.22
N VAL A 60 -3.48 -5.16 1.21
CA VAL A 60 -3.41 -5.85 2.50
C VAL A 60 -4.04 -4.91 3.53
N SER A 61 -5.17 -5.29 4.10
CA SER A 61 -5.91 -4.44 5.05
C SER A 61 -6.03 -5.15 6.39
N ASP A 62 -5.95 -4.39 7.48
CA ASP A 62 -6.46 -4.86 8.75
C ASP A 62 -7.99 -5.06 8.67
N TRP A 63 -8.48 -6.08 9.37
CA TRP A 63 -9.89 -6.47 9.37
C TRP A 63 -10.75 -5.58 10.27
N LEU A 64 -10.15 -4.87 11.23
CA LEU A 64 -10.84 -4.08 12.24
C LEU A 64 -10.12 -2.75 12.44
N MET A 65 -10.33 -1.84 11.49
CA MET A 65 -9.93 -0.45 11.61
C MET A 65 -11.09 0.39 12.18
N PRO A 66 -10.84 1.30 13.15
CA PRO A 66 -11.84 2.22 13.68
C PRO A 66 -12.45 3.18 12.65
#